data_AF-A0A523YVV8-F1
#
_entry.id   AF-A0A523YVV8-F1
#
_cell.length_a   1.000
_cell.length_b   1.000
_cell.length_c   1.000
_cell.angle_alpha   90.00
_cell.angle_beta   90.00
_cell.angle_gamma   90.00
#
_symmetry.space_group_name_H-M   'P 1'
#
loop_
_entity.id
_entity.type
_entity.pdbx_description
1 polymer ?
#
loop_
_entity_poly.entity_id
_entity_poly.type
_entity_poly.pdbx_seq_one_letter_code
_entity_poly.pdbx_strand_id
1 'polypeptide(L)'
;DHGNGIVTRYAHLLAVEEGIAEGMVVEAGQVLGYVGNSGTPEGISDSTLENHLHFEIRVGPGYLGQGLSPAQTRRLCGKAFAP
;
A
#
# COMPACT_ATOMS: atom_id res chain seq x y z
N ASP A 1 -8.49 7.57 -1.67
CA ASP A 1 -9.13 7.68 -2.99
C ASP A 1 -8.39 8.77 -3.75
N HIS A 2 -7.93 8.50 -4.96
CA HIS A 2 -7.22 9.46 -5.81
C HIS A 2 -8.12 10.05 -6.90
N GLY A 3 -9.42 9.72 -6.90
CA GLY A 3 -10.34 9.99 -7.99
C GLY A 3 -10.24 8.97 -9.11
N ASN A 4 -11.16 9.06 -10.09
CA ASN A 4 -11.19 8.21 -11.30
C ASN A 4 -11.17 6.69 -11.02
N GLY A 5 -11.67 6.26 -9.86
CA GLY A 5 -11.67 4.85 -9.45
C GLY A 5 -10.28 4.31 -9.11
N ILE A 6 -9.31 5.19 -8.82
CA ILE A 6 -7.94 4.83 -8.43
C ILE A 6 -7.80 4.91 -6.91
N VAL A 7 -7.36 3.81 -6.29
CA VAL A 7 -7.15 3.74 -4.84
C VAL A 7 -5.82 3.08 -4.55
N THR A 8 -4.95 3.73 -3.78
CA THR A 8 -3.79 3.04 -3.19
C THR A 8 -4.15 2.41 -1.86
N ARG A 9 -3.68 1.20 -1.59
CA ARG A 9 -3.81 0.54 -0.28
C ARG A 9 -2.44 0.30 0.33
N TYR A 10 -2.36 0.53 1.63
CA TYR A 10 -1.18 0.32 2.47
C TYR A 10 -1.61 -0.63 3.58
N ALA A 11 -1.05 -1.84 3.61
CA ALA A 11 -1.42 -2.88 4.54
C ALA A 11 -0.21 -3.40 5.34
N HIS A 12 -0.52 -4.18 6.37
CA HIS A 12 0.43 -4.67 7.38
C HIS A 12 1.13 -3.56 8.18
N LEU A 13 0.48 -2.41 8.33
CA LEU A 13 1.04 -1.29 9.10
C LEU A 13 1.17 -1.64 10.59
N LEU A 14 2.26 -1.22 11.22
CA LEU A 14 2.40 -1.26 12.68
C LEU A 14 1.39 -0.33 13.34
N ALA A 15 1.25 0.87 12.80
CA ALA A 15 0.29 1.86 13.22
C ALA A 15 -0.04 2.80 12.05
N VAL A 16 -1.24 3.35 12.08
CA VAL A 16 -1.63 4.52 11.28
C VAL A 16 -1.13 5.77 12.01
N GLU A 17 -0.61 6.75 11.27
CA GLU A 17 -0.05 7.98 11.86
C GLU A 17 -1.14 8.78 12.60
N GLU A 18 -0.77 9.39 13.72
CA GLU A 18 -1.71 10.20 14.49
C GLU A 18 -2.27 11.34 13.64
N GLY A 19 -3.59 11.52 13.71
CA GLY A 19 -4.30 12.52 12.89
C GLY A 19 -4.72 12.03 11.51
N ILE A 20 -4.23 10.89 11.01
CA ILE A 20 -4.80 10.28 9.80
C ILE A 20 -6.14 9.63 10.13
N ALA A 21 -7.20 10.14 9.49
CA ALA A 21 -8.57 9.69 9.71
C ALA A 21 -9.34 9.61 8.39
N GLU A 22 -10.43 8.84 8.38
CA GLU A 22 -11.33 8.75 7.23
C GLU A 22 -11.88 10.13 6.83
N GLY A 23 -11.96 10.39 5.53
CA GLY A 23 -12.43 11.66 4.97
C GLY A 23 -11.38 12.78 4.92
N MET A 24 -10.19 12.57 5.51
CA MET A 24 -9.08 13.52 5.40
C MET A 24 -8.48 13.54 3.98
N VAL A 25 -8.16 14.75 3.51
CA VAL A 25 -7.31 14.95 2.32
C VAL A 25 -5.85 14.81 2.74
N VAL A 26 -5.08 14.02 2.00
CA VAL A 26 -3.65 13.81 2.23
C VAL A 26 -2.85 14.18 0.99
N GLU A 27 -1.58 14.55 1.19
CA GLU A 27 -0.69 14.96 0.12
C GLU A 27 0.39 13.90 -0.16
N ALA A 28 0.93 13.89 -1.39
CA ALA A 28 2.05 13.02 -1.73
C ALA A 28 3.28 13.36 -0.87
N GLY A 29 3.86 12.35 -0.23
CA GLY A 29 4.97 12.52 0.71
C GLY A 29 4.56 12.72 2.17
N GLN A 30 3.26 12.88 2.46
CA GLN A 30 2.75 12.86 3.83
C GLN A 30 2.88 11.45 4.44
N VAL A 31 3.32 11.39 5.69
CA VAL A 31 3.37 10.13 6.45
C VAL A 31 1.94 9.69 6.77
N LEU A 32 1.60 8.46 6.38
CA LEU A 32 0.28 7.86 6.64
C LEU A 32 0.32 6.82 7.79
N GLY A 33 1.50 6.32 8.13
CA GLY A 33 1.70 5.27 9.11
C GLY A 33 3.07 4.63 8.97
N TYR A 34 3.26 3.53 9.71
CA TYR A 34 4.55 2.88 9.89
C TYR A 34 4.52 1.43 9.40
N VAL A 35 5.58 0.99 8.75
CA VAL A 35 5.73 -0.41 8.31
C VAL A 35 5.69 -1.33 9.52
N GLY A 36 4.96 -2.44 9.39
CA GLY A 36 4.86 -3.48 10.39
C GLY A 36 4.64 -4.84 9.75
N ASN A 37 4.00 -5.73 10.50
CA ASN A 37 3.57 -7.05 10.06
C ASN A 37 2.15 -7.40 10.55
N SER A 38 1.32 -6.39 10.85
CA SER A 38 -0.03 -6.63 11.39
C SER A 38 -0.90 -7.42 10.41
N GLY A 39 -1.66 -8.40 10.92
CA GLY A 39 -2.51 -9.26 10.10
C GLY A 39 -1.76 -10.29 9.24
N THR A 40 -0.45 -10.49 9.46
CA THR A 40 0.33 -11.60 8.89
C THR A 40 0.45 -12.76 9.89
N PRO A 41 0.71 -14.01 9.45
CA PRO A 41 0.96 -15.13 10.35
C PRO A 41 2.14 -14.87 11.30
N GLU A 42 3.23 -14.31 10.82
CA GLU A 42 4.45 -14.06 11.58
C GLU A 42 4.24 -12.99 12.65
N GLY A 43 3.41 -11.99 12.38
CA GLY A 43 3.03 -10.95 13.36
C GLY A 43 2.29 -11.50 14.59
N ILE A 44 1.75 -12.72 14.53
CA ILE A 44 1.15 -13.39 15.70
C ILE A 44 2.22 -13.94 16.64
N SER A 45 3.32 -14.48 16.09
CA SER A 45 4.38 -15.09 16.88
C SER A 45 5.48 -14.11 17.29
N ASP A 46 5.82 -13.16 16.42
CA ASP A 46 6.88 -12.18 16.65
C ASP A 46 6.62 -10.91 15.82
N SER A 47 6.38 -9.79 16.49
CA SER A 47 6.14 -8.49 15.85
C SER A 47 7.37 -7.89 15.17
N THR A 48 8.55 -8.49 15.33
CA THR A 48 9.81 -8.00 14.76
C THR A 48 10.21 -8.70 13.46
N LEU A 49 9.59 -9.83 13.12
CA LEU A 49 9.89 -10.61 11.92
C LEU A 49 9.02 -10.20 10.73
N GLU A 50 9.55 -10.41 9.51
CA GLU A 50 8.81 -10.20 8.25
C GLU A 50 8.10 -8.83 8.14
N ASN A 51 8.69 -7.78 8.71
CA ASN A 51 8.16 -6.42 8.57
C ASN A 51 8.29 -5.95 7.12
N HIS A 52 7.15 -5.69 6.48
CA HIS A 52 7.10 -5.26 5.08
C HIS A 52 5.82 -4.47 4.80
N LEU A 53 5.85 -3.66 3.75
CA LEU A 53 4.65 -2.96 3.26
C LEU A 53 4.00 -3.80 2.16
N HIS A 54 2.75 -4.24 2.38
CA HIS A 54 1.91 -4.67 1.27
C HIS A 54 1.23 -3.45 0.66
N PHE A 55 1.61 -3.16 -0.58
CA PHE A 55 1.15 -1.98 -1.31
C PHE A 55 0.39 -2.38 -2.58
N GLU A 56 -0.74 -1.75 -2.82
CA GLU A 56 -1.54 -1.94 -4.03
C GLU A 56 -1.90 -0.61 -4.68
N ILE A 57 -1.99 -0.62 -6.01
CA ILE A 57 -2.75 0.38 -6.78
C ILE A 57 -3.96 -0.35 -7.34
N ARG A 58 -5.16 0.01 -6.89
CA ARG A 58 -6.43 -0.53 -7.37
C ARG A 58 -7.03 0.38 -8.43
N VAL A 59 -7.57 -0.21 -9.49
CA VAL A 59 -8.20 0.49 -10.62
C VAL A 59 -9.54 -0.16 -10.89
N GLY A 60 -10.63 0.54 -10.53
CA GLY A 60 -11.97 -0.04 -10.55
C GLY A 60 -12.05 -1.34 -9.74
N PRO A 61 -12.57 -2.44 -10.30
CA PRO A 61 -12.67 -3.72 -9.58
C PRO A 61 -11.33 -4.47 -9.46
N GLY A 62 -10.31 -4.08 -10.22
CA GLY A 62 -9.02 -4.78 -10.32
C GLY A 62 -7.87 -4.10 -9.59
N TYR A 63 -6.65 -4.56 -9.88
CA TYR A 63 -5.41 -3.94 -9.42
C TYR A 63 -4.36 -3.85 -10.53
N LEU A 64 -3.45 -2.88 -10.40
CA LEU A 64 -2.37 -2.65 -11.35
C LEU A 64 -1.45 -3.88 -11.39
N GLY A 65 -1.31 -4.48 -12.57
CA GLY A 65 -0.53 -5.71 -12.73
C GLY A 65 -1.35 -7.00 -12.63
N GLN A 66 -2.69 -6.93 -12.48
CA GLN A 66 -3.54 -8.11 -12.52
C GLN A 66 -3.36 -8.88 -13.83
N GLY A 67 -3.05 -10.17 -13.72
CA GLY A 67 -2.78 -11.05 -14.86
C GLY A 67 -1.41 -10.85 -15.51
N LEU A 68 -0.54 -9.99 -14.96
CA LEU A 68 0.83 -9.78 -15.44
C LEU A 68 1.85 -10.56 -14.62
N SER A 69 2.96 -10.93 -15.26
CA SER A 69 4.12 -11.50 -14.57
C SER A 69 4.79 -10.47 -13.64
N PRO A 70 5.57 -10.92 -12.64
CA PRO A 70 6.28 -10.00 -11.75
C PRO A 70 7.18 -8.98 -12.47
N ALA A 71 7.84 -9.38 -13.57
CA ALA A 71 8.68 -8.47 -14.35
C ALA A 71 7.86 -7.38 -15.06
N GLN A 72 6.71 -7.75 -15.63
CA GLN A 72 5.80 -6.80 -16.27
C GLN A 72 5.16 -5.86 -15.25
N THR A 73 4.74 -6.38 -14.10
CA THR A 73 4.20 -5.58 -12.99
C THR A 73 5.24 -4.59 -12.49
N ARG A 74 6.49 -5.01 -12.26
CA ARG A 74 7.57 -4.09 -11.87
C ARG A 74 7.78 -2.97 -12.87
N ARG A 75 7.82 -3.28 -14.18
CA ARG A 75 7.94 -2.27 -15.23
C ARG A 75 6.74 -1.30 -15.22
N LEU A 76 5.53 -1.81 -14.99
CA LEU A 76 4.33 -0.99 -14.96
C LEU A 76 4.31 -0.07 -13.73
N CYS A 77 4.64 -0.59 -12.54
CA CYS A 77 4.80 0.23 -11.35
C CYS A 77 5.87 1.31 -11.52
N GLY A 78 7.00 0.98 -12.15
CA GLY A 78 8.05 1.97 -12.45
C GLY A 78 7.57 3.14 -13.31
N LYS A 79 6.55 2.93 -14.17
CA LYS A 79 5.91 4.01 -14.93
C LYS A 79 4.88 4.78 -14.10
N ALA A 80 4.14 4.09 -13.24
CA ALA A 80 3.13 4.71 -12.38
C ALA A 80 3.73 5.68 -11.37
N PHE A 81 5.00 5.47 -10.98
CA PHE A 81 5.76 6.31 -10.06
C PHE A 81 6.86 7.13 -10.74
N ALA A 82 6.90 7.16 -12.08
CA ALA A 82 7.82 8.03 -12.77
C ALA A 82 7.42 9.51 -12.49
N PRO A 83 8.40 10.41 -12.31
CA PRO A 83 8.14 11.84 -12.13
C PRO A 83 7.51 12.48 -13.36
#